data_AF-A0A8S2G079-F1
#
_entry.id   AF-A0A8S2G079-F1
#
_cell.length_a   1.000
_cell.length_b   1.000
_cell.length_c   1.000
_cell.angle_alpha   90.00
_cell.angle_beta   90.00
_cell.angle_gamma   90.00
#
_symmetry.space_group_name_H-M   'P 1'
#
loop_
_entity.id
_entity.type
_entity.pdbx_description
1 polymer ?
#
loop_
_entity_poly.entity_id
_entity_poly.type
_entity_poly.pdbx_seq_one_letter_code
_entity_poly.pdbx_strand_id
1 'polypeptide(L)'
;KLFEEIYKAGVVDSFGQPLALVYMALNQADVSKILTGPLHSYSIQYLRHLKQFFQIMFKIDDSKKVKLKSLNDTEQMDVDDNDADEQLKTGSEKLILTVVGLGYTNLTKTLI
;
A
#
# COMPACT_ATOMS: atom_id res chain seq x y z
N LYS A 1 -14.62 -2.75 -17.39
CA LYS A 1 -13.26 -3.23 -17.05
C LYS A 1 -12.22 -2.12 -16.97
N LEU A 2 -11.77 -1.47 -18.06
CA LEU A 2 -10.71 -0.44 -17.96
C LEU A 2 -11.12 0.75 -17.09
N PHE A 3 -12.28 1.35 -17.34
CA PHE A 3 -12.77 2.48 -16.53
C PHE A 3 -13.04 2.12 -15.06
N GLU A 4 -13.42 0.87 -14.78
CA GLU A 4 -13.60 0.40 -13.40
C GLU A 4 -12.26 0.35 -12.66
N GLU A 5 -11.19 -0.06 -13.35
CA GLU A 5 -9.85 -0.10 -12.75
C GLU A 5 -9.27 1.30 -12.55
N ILE A 6 -9.50 2.20 -13.51
CA ILE A 6 -9.15 3.62 -13.37
C ILE A 6 -9.94 4.25 -12.21
N TYR A 7 -11.23 3.89 -12.06
CA TYR A 7 -12.09 4.38 -10.98
C TYR A 7 -11.68 3.86 -9.60
N LYS A 8 -11.24 2.60 -9.52
CA LYS A 8 -10.70 2.04 -8.27
C LYS A 8 -9.51 2.87 -7.78
N ALA A 9 -8.73 3.40 -8.73
CA ALA A 9 -7.57 4.25 -8.51
C ALA A 9 -6.47 3.57 -7.67
N GLY A 10 -5.23 4.00 -7.87
CA GLY A 10 -4.08 3.42 -7.19
C GLY A 10 -2.92 3.18 -8.15
N VAL A 11 -1.77 2.79 -7.60
CA VAL A 11 -0.56 2.57 -8.40
C VAL A 11 -0.61 1.24 -9.15
N VAL A 12 -1.44 0.29 -8.69
CA VAL A 12 -1.43 -1.10 -9.16
C VAL A 12 -2.84 -1.60 -9.47
N ASP A 13 -2.99 -2.22 -10.63
CA ASP A 13 -4.19 -2.94 -11.09
C ASP A 13 -4.45 -4.19 -10.23
N SER A 14 -5.70 -4.61 -10.13
CA SER A 14 -6.19 -5.85 -9.51
C SER A 14 -5.33 -7.09 -9.82
N PHE A 15 -4.81 -7.24 -11.04
CA PHE A 15 -3.92 -8.37 -11.40
C PHE A 15 -2.46 -8.16 -10.96
N GLY A 16 -1.97 -6.92 -10.97
CA GLY A 16 -0.60 -6.58 -10.60
C GLY A 16 -0.36 -6.52 -9.09
N GLN A 17 -1.42 -6.40 -8.28
CA GLN A 17 -1.35 -6.29 -6.81
C GLN A 17 -0.43 -7.35 -6.17
N PRO A 18 -0.64 -8.66 -6.35
CA PRO A 18 0.20 -9.69 -5.74
C PRO A 18 1.65 -9.62 -6.21
N LEU A 19 1.91 -9.29 -7.47
CA LEU A 19 3.27 -9.14 -7.99
C LEU A 19 4.00 -7.98 -7.32
N ALA A 20 3.33 -6.84 -7.12
CA ALA A 20 3.88 -5.71 -6.40
C ALA A 20 4.20 -6.07 -4.93
N LEU A 21 3.32 -6.83 -4.26
CA LEU A 21 3.55 -7.29 -2.89
C LEU A 21 4.80 -8.17 -2.77
N VAL A 22 5.03 -9.09 -3.70
CA VAL A 22 6.27 -9.91 -3.72
C VAL A 22 7.50 -9.04 -3.89
N TYR A 23 7.48 -8.11 -4.84
CA TYR A 23 8.65 -7.29 -5.10
C TYR A 23 8.98 -6.37 -3.93
N MET A 24 7.98 -5.87 -3.21
CA MET A 24 8.23 -5.13 -1.96
C MET A 24 8.80 -6.03 -0.86
N ALA A 25 8.32 -7.27 -0.74
CA ALA A 25 8.83 -8.24 0.22
C ALA A 25 10.29 -8.67 -0.06
N LEU A 26 10.63 -8.89 -1.33
CA LEU A 26 11.96 -9.30 -1.78
C LEU A 26 12.91 -8.12 -2.04
N ASN A 27 12.51 -6.89 -1.72
CA ASN A 27 13.41 -5.74 -1.87
C ASN A 27 14.56 -5.81 -0.84
N GLN A 28 15.49 -4.86 -0.94
CA GLN A 28 16.46 -4.56 0.11
C GLN A 28 15.77 -4.36 1.47
N ALA A 29 16.51 -4.44 2.58
CA ALA A 29 15.99 -4.38 3.94
C ALA A 29 15.52 -2.96 4.37
N ASP A 30 14.77 -2.30 3.48
CA ASP A 30 14.25 -0.95 3.59
C ASP A 30 12.72 -0.93 3.63
N VAL A 31 12.17 0.16 4.15
CA VAL A 31 10.72 0.37 4.22
C VAL A 31 10.20 0.78 2.84
N SER A 32 9.36 -0.07 2.25
CA SER A 32 8.66 0.22 1.01
C SER A 32 7.19 0.57 1.30
N LYS A 33 6.68 1.62 0.66
CA LYS A 33 5.29 2.07 0.77
C LYS A 33 4.64 2.10 -0.61
N ILE A 34 3.41 1.59 -0.71
CA ILE A 34 2.64 1.64 -1.96
C ILE A 34 1.20 2.05 -1.68
N LEU A 35 0.65 2.90 -2.55
CA LEU A 35 -0.76 3.26 -2.54
C LEU A 35 -1.50 2.35 -3.54
N THR A 36 -2.43 1.57 -3.02
CA THR A 36 -3.28 0.68 -3.82
C THR A 36 -4.74 1.06 -3.65
N GLY A 37 -5.58 0.60 -4.58
CA GLY A 37 -7.03 0.66 -4.45
C GLY A 37 -7.55 -0.37 -3.44
N PRO A 38 -8.84 -0.74 -3.51
CA PRO A 38 -9.40 -1.76 -2.62
C PRO A 38 -8.66 -3.09 -2.83
N LEU A 39 -8.32 -3.75 -1.72
CA LEU A 39 -7.65 -5.06 -1.76
C LEU A 39 -8.59 -6.13 -2.31
N HIS A 40 -8.11 -6.87 -3.30
CA HIS A 40 -8.85 -8.02 -3.83
C HIS A 40 -8.71 -9.24 -2.91
N SER A 41 -9.72 -10.12 -2.89
CA SER A 41 -9.70 -11.35 -2.06
C SER A 41 -8.49 -12.24 -2.37
N TYR A 42 -8.09 -12.30 -3.63
CA TYR A 42 -6.87 -13.01 -4.06
C TYR A 42 -5.60 -12.41 -3.43
N SER A 43 -5.47 -11.08 -3.44
CA SER A 43 -4.35 -10.36 -2.84
C SER A 43 -4.27 -10.59 -1.33
N ILE A 44 -5.42 -10.69 -0.65
CA ILE A 44 -5.48 -11.02 0.78
C ILE A 44 -4.95 -12.43 1.06
N GLN A 45 -5.35 -13.42 0.26
CA GLN A 45 -4.80 -14.77 0.39
C GLN A 45 -3.29 -14.79 0.12
N TYR A 46 -2.85 -13.99 -0.85
CA TYR A 46 -1.44 -13.84 -1.16
C TYR A 46 -0.62 -13.26 0.00
N LEU A 47 -1.16 -12.27 0.71
CA LEU A 47 -0.55 -11.73 1.95
C LEU A 47 -0.40 -12.81 3.03
N ARG A 48 -1.37 -13.73 3.16
CA ARG A 48 -1.28 -14.85 4.10
C ARG A 48 -0.14 -15.80 3.71
N HIS A 49 0.00 -16.09 2.42
CA HIS A 49 1.12 -16.90 1.93
C HIS A 49 2.46 -16.19 2.18
N LEU A 50 2.57 -14.90 1.88
CA LEU A 50 3.79 -14.14 2.16
C LEU A 50 4.17 -14.19 3.65
N LYS A 51 3.19 -14.07 4.56
CA LYS A 51 3.43 -14.24 5.99
C LYS A 51 3.89 -15.66 6.34
N GLN A 52 3.35 -16.70 5.71
CA GLN A 52 3.72 -18.09 6.01
C GLN A 52 5.12 -18.46 5.47
N PHE A 53 5.47 -18.04 4.25
CA PHE A 53 6.73 -18.39 3.61
C PHE A 53 7.89 -17.48 4.00
N PHE A 54 7.64 -16.17 4.08
CA PHE A 54 8.67 -15.16 4.28
C PHE A 54 8.66 -14.54 5.68
N GLN A 55 7.64 -14.85 6.50
CA GLN A 55 7.44 -14.26 7.84
C GLN A 55 7.35 -12.73 7.86
N ILE A 56 6.99 -12.13 6.72
CA ILE A 56 6.80 -10.69 6.58
C ILE A 56 5.36 -10.30 6.90
N MET A 57 5.19 -9.13 7.53
CA MET A 57 3.88 -8.52 7.76
C MET A 57 3.77 -7.17 7.06
N PHE A 58 2.65 -6.97 6.38
CA PHE A 58 2.29 -5.70 5.76
C PHE A 58 1.42 -4.90 6.72
N LYS A 59 1.80 -3.65 6.95
CA LYS A 59 0.95 -2.67 7.64
C LYS A 59 0.01 -2.03 6.62
N ILE A 60 -1.29 -2.06 6.90
CA ILE A 60 -2.33 -1.50 6.04
C ILE A 60 -2.89 -0.25 6.73
N ASP A 61 -2.74 0.91 6.11
CA ASP A 61 -3.26 2.19 6.59
C ASP A 61 -4.24 2.78 5.56
N ASP A 62 -5.35 3.38 6.00
CA ASP A 62 -6.28 4.06 5.08
C ASP A 62 -5.70 5.41 4.62
N SER A 63 -5.75 5.72 3.32
CA SER A 63 -5.16 6.96 2.79
C SER A 63 -5.79 8.23 3.38
N LYS A 64 -7.08 8.17 3.74
CA LYS A 64 -7.81 9.27 4.40
C LYS A 64 -7.24 9.57 5.79
N LYS A 65 -6.85 8.53 6.53
CA LYS A 65 -6.26 8.65 7.87
C LYS A 65 -4.80 9.10 7.82
N VAL A 66 -4.05 8.73 6.78
CA VAL A 66 -2.64 9.13 6.63
C VAL A 66 -2.49 10.63 6.35
N LYS A 67 -3.36 11.22 5.51
CA LYS A 67 -3.36 12.68 5.28
C LYS A 67 -3.65 13.46 6.56
N LEU A 68 -4.60 12.98 7.37
CA LEU A 68 -4.95 13.59 8.65
C LEU A 68 -3.78 13.52 9.65
N LYS A 69 -3.01 12.43 9.67
CA LYS A 69 -1.86 12.29 10.57
C LYS A 69 -0.69 13.21 10.22
N SER A 70 -0.43 13.48 8.95
CA SER A 70 0.64 14.40 8.54
C SER A 70 0.37 15.87 8.85
N LEU A 71 -0.86 16.22 9.22
CA LEU A 71 -1.25 17.56 9.67
C LEU A 71 -1.20 17.69 11.21
N ASN A 72 -1.17 16.58 11.95
CA ASN A 72 -1.37 16.55 13.40
C ASN A 72 -0.08 16.49 14.24
N ASP A 73 1.10 16.77 13.66
CA ASP A 73 2.33 17.00 14.46
C ASP A 73 2.32 18.40 15.14
N THR A 74 1.26 19.19 14.95
CA THR A 74 0.97 20.37 15.78
C THR A 74 -0.40 20.16 16.44
N GLU A 75 -0.33 19.68 17.68
CA GLU A 75 -1.31 19.73 18.78
C GLU A 75 -2.83 19.59 18.52
N GLN A 76 -3.43 18.77 19.38
CA GLN A 76 -4.86 18.47 19.53
C GLN A 76 -5.77 19.68 19.38
N MET A 77 -6.92 19.50 18.71
CA MET A 77 -8.24 19.92 19.22
C MET A 77 -9.35 19.30 18.36
N ASP A 78 -10.38 18.78 19.03
CA ASP A 78 -11.66 18.42 18.43
C ASP A 78 -12.30 19.67 17.81
N VAL A 79 -12.54 19.68 16.50
CA VAL A 79 -13.45 20.65 15.86
C VAL A 79 -14.19 19.97 14.71
N ASP A 80 -15.52 20.05 14.80
CA ASP A 80 -16.48 20.00 13.70
C ASP A 80 -16.15 21.10 12.64
N ASP A 81 -16.87 21.12 11.53
CA ASP A 81 -16.85 22.15 10.46
C ASP A 81 -15.92 21.97 9.24
N ASN A 82 -16.60 21.71 8.13
CA ASN A 82 -16.58 22.41 6.84
C ASN A 82 -15.38 23.34 6.51
N ASP A 83 -14.92 23.17 5.26
CA ASP A 83 -14.01 24.02 4.47
C ASP A 83 -12.52 23.91 4.83
N ALA A 84 -11.56 23.70 3.94
CA ALA A 84 -11.55 23.61 2.50
C ALA A 84 -10.26 22.89 2.10
N ASP A 85 -10.38 21.67 1.61
CA ASP A 85 -9.41 21.09 0.69
C ASP A 85 -10.21 20.16 -0.19
N GLU A 86 -10.61 20.74 -1.32
CA GLU A 86 -11.28 20.13 -2.46
C GLU A 86 -11.20 18.59 -2.39
N GLN A 87 -12.23 17.97 -1.78
CA GLN A 87 -12.44 16.54 -1.90
C GLN A 87 -12.83 16.31 -3.36
N LEU A 88 -11.84 16.43 -4.26
CA LEU A 88 -11.91 15.90 -5.59
C LEU A 88 -12.41 14.48 -5.37
N LYS A 89 -13.61 14.20 -5.92
CA LYS A 89 -14.31 12.92 -5.85
C LYS A 89 -13.50 11.86 -6.60
N THR A 90 -12.27 11.62 -6.18
CA THR A 90 -11.23 10.93 -6.92
C THR A 90 -11.21 9.48 -6.49
N GLY A 91 -12.25 8.76 -6.91
CA GLY A 91 -12.30 7.31 -6.92
C GLY A 91 -12.54 6.64 -5.57
N SER A 92 -12.46 5.31 -5.61
CA SER A 92 -12.81 4.41 -4.52
C SER A 92 -11.85 4.46 -3.31
N GLU A 93 -12.09 3.63 -2.30
CA GLU A 93 -11.26 3.53 -1.10
C GLU A 93 -9.80 3.18 -1.44
N LYS A 94 -8.86 3.97 -0.91
CA LYS A 94 -7.43 3.82 -1.13
C LYS A 94 -6.73 3.41 0.14
N LEU A 95 -5.79 2.49 -0.01
CA LEU A 95 -5.03 1.89 1.08
C LEU A 95 -3.55 2.10 0.83
N ILE A 96 -2.82 2.42 1.89
CA ILE A 96 -1.37 2.51 1.91
C ILE A 96 -0.84 1.24 2.58
N LEU A 97 -0.10 0.46 1.81
CA LEU A 97 0.59 -0.73 2.28
C LEU A 97 2.04 -0.36 2.57
N THR A 98 2.50 -0.65 3.79
CA THR A 98 3.89 -0.46 4.20
C THR A 98 4.48 -1.81 4.60
N VAL A 99 5.69 -2.09 4.13
CA VAL A 99 6.41 -3.32 4.46
C VAL A 99 7.92 -3.08 4.51
N VAL A 100 8.63 -3.87 5.31
CA VAL A 100 10.09 -3.90 5.33
C VAL A 100 10.53 -5.11 4.49
N GLY A 101 11.41 -4.88 3.51
CA GLY A 101 11.93 -5.95 2.66
C GLY A 101 12.88 -6.89 3.41
N LEU A 102 13.14 -8.07 2.83
CA LEU A 102 14.01 -9.08 3.42
C LEU A 102 15.51 -8.89 3.15
N GLY A 103 15.88 -8.00 2.24
CA GLY A 103 17.27 -7.93 1.78
C GLY A 103 17.63 -9.02 0.77
N TYR A 104 16.65 -9.52 -0.01
CA TYR A 104 16.92 -10.59 -0.96
C TYR A 104 17.90 -10.10 -2.05
N THR A 105 18.94 -10.90 -2.28
CA THR A 105 19.91 -10.70 -3.35
C THR A 105 19.92 -11.93 -4.24
N ASN A 106 19.95 -11.75 -5.56
CA ASN A 106 19.96 -12.86 -6.50
C ASN A 106 21.23 -13.70 -6.33
N LEU A 107 21.08 -14.87 -5.72
CA LEU A 107 22.16 -15.82 -5.43
C LEU A 107 22.77 -16.43 -6.70
N THR A 108 22.06 -16.41 -7.83
CA THR A 108 22.52 -16.95 -9.11
C THR A 108 23.41 -15.96 -9.87
N LYS A 109 23.42 -14.67 -9.48
CA LYS A 109 24.25 -13.67 -10.13
C LYS A 109 25.69 -13.80 -9.62
N THR A 110 26.58 -14.37 -10.44
CA THR A 110 28.02 -14.36 -10.17
C THR A 110 28.52 -12.91 -10.24
N LEU A 111 29.05 -12.41 -9.13
CA LEU A 111 29.83 -11.18 -9.10
C LEU A 111 31.25 -11.55 -9.53
N ILE A 112 31.59 -11.24 -10.78
CA ILE A 112 32.97 -11.36 -11.31
C ILE A 112 33.66 -10.01 -11.08
#